data_AF-A0A5C6ZK71-F1
#
_entry.id   AF-A0A5C6ZK71-F1
#
_cell.length_a   1.000
_cell.length_b   1.000
_cell.length_c   1.000
_cell.angle_alpha   90.00
_cell.angle_beta   90.00
_cell.angle_gamma   90.00
#
_symmetry.space_group_name_H-M   'P 1'
#
loop_
_entity.id
_entity.type
_entity.pdbx_description
1 polymer ?
#
loop_
_entity_poly.entity_id
_entity_poly.type
_entity_poly.pdbx_seq_one_letter_code
_entity_poly.pdbx_strand_id
1 'polypeptide(L)'
;MKSFIYKVNQYLIERYPTVWNTKLVWMLASAIILHLLFFVMGFFTISNPASLQERGINDIFFENGAVFMSVIITILMLVIWLVYLFKNNAFKNFYPTSRAGLFLAFLYHILIIFVSSSFYLSYNYGMKAQIALSYSDARIADEIALANEAAVFFSEKVSDYTLDKREYPEPFDQLFCETRDKLIDYNQPYTSFLDNNYQFFSIYKKEASKTPRYSEPQFTGYIYKKSLDSMDVYYFKDKLIDVSNLINNSLPSYYNYSSTLYISKNDSLNQEDLDYDYDNYSDFGYDHSPQASIRGKLQNKRSHELLRRNNPSEIKQLLSQFLSMSSAYKIKHNLAVDQWFELVYHPTNFEVKSFIRDQKKPDYYYEDDRALLAEKDVNRFLKERLTDYYFESKRLRNVFENIETIKASNPFMDGIHVFMWLAFFLSALIFMFRITGLKSLLFAIVTVGVLILVIALLAILLAYASSGNDNLIGYFISYFAVLLGATIFAIPLFFARSVKKSVVAICLNISIAGFVPYLLLILALIAMHQKDLCEARSFKNDYYNCPTIFDYLEFNWSFVLFFTGLALMYFYTTIIKRWKSLPES
;
A
#
# COMPACT_ATOMS: atom_id res chain seq x y z
N MET A 1 38.03 27.27 -11.49
CA MET A 1 37.59 26.13 -10.66
C MET A 1 38.65 25.64 -9.67
N LYS A 2 39.90 25.29 -10.09
CA LYS A 2 40.95 24.78 -9.17
C LYS A 2 41.31 25.72 -8.01
N SER A 3 41.45 27.03 -8.26
CA SER A 3 41.74 28.03 -7.21
C SER A 3 40.63 28.13 -6.15
N PHE A 4 39.36 27.99 -6.56
CA PHE A 4 38.22 28.00 -5.65
C PHE A 4 38.21 26.77 -4.74
N ILE A 5 38.35 25.56 -5.32
CA ILE A 5 38.41 24.30 -4.56
C ILE A 5 39.55 24.34 -3.53
N TYR A 6 40.71 24.86 -3.93
CA TYR A 6 41.85 25.01 -3.03
C TYR A 6 41.54 25.96 -1.86
N LYS A 7 41.01 27.15 -2.13
CA LYS A 7 40.63 28.13 -1.08
C LYS A 7 39.61 27.57 -0.10
N VAL A 8 38.58 26.88 -0.60
CA VAL A 8 37.54 26.25 0.25
C VAL A 8 38.15 25.14 1.11
N ASN A 9 38.98 24.27 0.52
CA ASN A 9 39.63 23.21 1.29
C ASN A 9 40.57 23.77 2.37
N GLN A 10 41.34 24.81 2.06
CA GLN A 10 42.21 25.47 3.03
C GLN A 10 41.41 26.02 4.21
N TYR A 11 40.34 26.76 3.92
CA TYR A 11 39.42 27.32 4.93
C TYR A 11 38.81 26.22 5.82
N LEU A 12 38.36 25.10 5.22
CA LEU A 12 37.76 24.00 5.97
C LEU A 12 38.79 23.26 6.84
N ILE A 13 40.04 23.09 6.39
CA ILE A 13 41.09 22.49 7.22
C ILE A 13 41.35 23.33 8.46
N GLU A 14 41.50 24.65 8.28
CA GLU A 14 41.89 25.57 9.34
C GLU A 14 40.78 25.80 10.38
N ARG A 15 39.51 25.80 9.97
CA ARG A 15 38.38 26.16 10.86
C ARG A 15 37.41 25.03 11.17
N TYR A 16 37.23 24.08 10.25
CA TYR A 16 36.24 23.00 10.37
C TYR A 16 36.85 21.63 10.02
N PRO A 17 37.87 21.18 10.77
CA PRO A 17 38.68 20.01 10.39
C PRO A 17 37.86 18.72 10.24
N THR A 18 36.81 18.53 11.04
CA THR A 18 35.91 17.37 10.91
C THR A 18 35.12 17.40 9.59
N VAL A 19 34.62 18.57 9.19
CA VAL A 19 33.89 18.76 7.91
C VAL A 19 34.82 18.50 6.72
N TRP A 20 36.06 19.00 6.80
CA TRP A 20 37.06 18.74 5.78
C TRP A 20 37.46 17.28 5.70
N ASN A 21 37.63 16.62 6.86
CA ASN A 21 38.07 15.23 6.93
C ASN A 21 37.02 14.28 6.34
N THR A 22 35.74 14.51 6.62
CA THR A 22 34.64 13.71 6.06
C THR A 22 34.29 14.05 4.62
N LYS A 23 34.88 15.12 4.05
CA LYS A 23 34.57 15.62 2.70
C LYS A 23 33.10 16.02 2.52
N LEU A 24 32.45 16.44 3.62
CA LEU A 24 31.01 16.69 3.67
C LEU A 24 30.53 17.67 2.60
N VAL A 25 31.17 18.83 2.47
CA VAL A 25 30.76 19.88 1.52
C VAL A 25 30.70 19.36 0.08
N TRP A 26 31.72 18.60 -0.33
CA TRP A 26 31.79 18.06 -1.70
C TRP A 26 30.79 16.93 -1.93
N MET A 27 30.53 16.10 -0.92
CA MET A 27 29.52 15.05 -1.01
C MET A 27 28.12 15.63 -1.12
N LEU A 28 27.78 16.63 -0.30
CA LEU A 28 26.47 17.28 -0.37
C LEU A 28 26.28 18.02 -1.70
N ALA A 29 27.29 18.74 -2.19
CA ALA A 29 27.22 19.43 -3.48
C ALA A 29 26.96 18.46 -4.64
N SER A 30 27.70 17.34 -4.70
CA SER A 30 27.50 16.32 -5.72
C SER A 30 26.13 15.65 -5.62
N ALA A 31 25.67 15.35 -4.39
CA ALA A 31 24.40 14.68 -4.18
C ALA A 31 23.21 15.58 -4.54
N ILE A 32 23.30 16.90 -4.29
CA ILE A 32 22.27 17.87 -4.70
C ILE A 32 22.08 17.86 -6.23
N ILE A 33 23.17 17.82 -6.99
CA ILE A 33 23.10 17.75 -8.45
C ILE A 33 22.39 16.47 -8.90
N LEU A 34 22.70 15.34 -8.26
CA LEU A 34 22.04 14.06 -8.55
C LEU A 34 20.57 14.06 -8.11
N HIS A 35 20.22 14.63 -6.96
CA HIS A 35 18.84 14.80 -6.55
C HIS A 35 18.03 15.62 -7.56
N LEU A 36 18.61 16.70 -8.11
CA LEU A 36 17.97 17.47 -9.17
C LEU A 36 17.77 16.63 -10.43
N LEU A 37 18.77 15.84 -10.83
CA LEU A 37 18.66 14.90 -11.95
C LEU A 37 17.51 13.91 -11.73
N PHE A 38 17.43 13.26 -10.57
CA PHE A 38 16.36 12.30 -10.25
C PHE A 38 14.98 12.96 -10.17
N PHE A 39 14.90 14.19 -9.65
CA PHE A 39 13.67 14.97 -9.71
C PHE A 39 13.21 15.20 -11.15
N VAL A 40 14.11 15.62 -12.03
CA VAL A 40 13.80 15.83 -13.45
C VAL A 40 13.40 14.51 -14.14
N MET A 41 14.08 13.40 -13.85
CA MET A 41 13.71 12.09 -14.38
C MET A 41 12.29 11.68 -13.95
N GLY A 42 11.96 11.81 -12.66
CA GLY A 42 10.63 11.50 -12.17
C GLY A 42 9.55 12.42 -12.75
N PHE A 43 9.86 13.71 -12.91
CA PHE A 43 8.97 14.68 -13.58
C PHE A 43 8.60 14.25 -14.99
N PHE A 44 9.57 13.76 -15.77
CA PHE A 44 9.34 13.36 -17.16
C PHE A 44 8.80 11.93 -17.34
N THR A 45 8.93 11.06 -16.33
CA THR A 45 8.54 9.64 -16.45
C THR A 45 7.06 9.45 -16.78
N ILE A 46 6.21 10.31 -16.22
CA ILE A 46 4.75 10.26 -16.37
C ILE A 46 4.23 11.40 -17.25
N SER A 47 5.09 12.04 -18.05
CA SER A 47 4.64 13.06 -19.01
C SER A 47 3.81 12.49 -20.16
N ASN A 48 3.91 11.19 -20.42
CA ASN A 48 3.00 10.49 -21.33
C ASN A 48 1.79 9.97 -20.52
N PRO A 49 0.55 10.41 -20.80
CA PRO A 49 -0.64 9.94 -20.08
C PRO A 49 -0.84 8.42 -20.13
N ALA A 50 -0.33 7.76 -21.18
CA ALA A 50 -0.36 6.30 -21.27
C ALA A 50 0.37 5.60 -20.12
N SER A 51 1.38 6.23 -19.52
CA SER A 51 2.09 5.69 -18.35
C SER A 51 1.20 5.57 -17.11
N LEU A 52 0.06 6.29 -17.07
CA LEU A 52 -0.90 6.25 -15.95
C LEU A 52 -1.93 5.12 -16.08
N GLN A 53 -1.91 4.36 -17.17
CA GLN A 53 -2.92 3.34 -17.46
C GLN A 53 -2.62 1.97 -16.81
N GLU A 54 -1.39 1.75 -16.35
CA GLU A 54 -0.97 0.53 -15.66
C GLU A 54 -1.28 0.58 -14.17
N ARG A 55 -1.44 -0.58 -13.52
CA ARG A 55 -1.57 -0.62 -12.05
C ARG A 55 -0.20 -0.45 -11.39
N GLY A 56 -0.19 -0.04 -10.13
CA GLY A 56 1.05 -0.01 -9.34
C GLY A 56 1.97 1.16 -9.68
N ILE A 57 1.41 2.37 -9.89
CA ILE A 57 2.21 3.55 -10.27
C ILE A 57 3.33 3.90 -9.29
N ASN A 58 3.19 3.51 -8.01
CA ASN A 58 4.20 3.72 -6.97
C ASN A 58 5.45 2.85 -7.19
N ASP A 59 5.33 1.76 -7.96
CA ASP A 59 6.40 0.81 -8.22
C ASP A 59 7.24 1.17 -9.45
N ILE A 60 6.82 2.19 -10.22
CA ILE A 60 7.49 2.60 -11.47
C ILE A 60 9.00 2.80 -11.30
N PHE A 61 9.44 3.38 -10.18
CA PHE A 61 10.86 3.59 -9.92
C PHE A 61 11.66 2.28 -9.90
N PHE A 62 11.04 1.20 -9.43
CA PHE A 62 11.64 -0.13 -9.31
C PHE A 62 11.56 -0.92 -10.62
N GLU A 63 10.59 -0.61 -11.48
CA GLU A 63 10.35 -1.35 -12.73
C GLU A 63 11.08 -0.77 -13.94
N ASN A 64 11.21 0.56 -14.03
CA ASN A 64 11.74 1.22 -15.24
C ASN A 64 13.28 1.34 -15.28
N GLY A 65 13.97 0.72 -14.32
CA GLY A 65 15.42 0.73 -14.19
C GLY A 65 16.02 1.96 -13.50
N ALA A 66 15.22 2.96 -13.11
CA ALA A 66 15.68 4.09 -12.31
C ALA A 66 16.31 3.63 -10.98
N VAL A 67 15.78 2.56 -10.36
CA VAL A 67 16.39 1.92 -9.20
C VAL A 67 17.83 1.48 -9.47
N PHE A 68 18.09 0.77 -10.57
CA PHE A 68 19.44 0.29 -10.91
C PHE A 68 20.40 1.46 -11.12
N MET A 69 19.96 2.49 -11.84
CA MET A 69 20.74 3.70 -12.03
C MET A 69 21.06 4.37 -10.69
N SER A 70 20.07 4.51 -9.81
CA SER A 70 20.25 5.11 -8.48
C SER A 70 21.24 4.33 -7.63
N VAL A 71 21.16 2.99 -7.64
CA VAL A 71 22.04 2.10 -6.88
C VAL A 71 23.48 2.18 -7.41
N ILE A 72 23.68 2.12 -8.73
CA ILE A 72 25.01 2.24 -9.35
C ILE A 72 25.64 3.59 -9.01
N ILE A 73 24.91 4.68 -9.17
CA ILE A 73 25.39 6.03 -8.85
C ILE A 73 25.74 6.15 -7.36
N THR A 74 24.87 5.62 -6.48
CA THR A 74 25.11 5.60 -5.02
C THR A 74 26.40 4.86 -4.69
N ILE A 75 26.59 3.66 -5.25
CA ILE A 75 27.78 2.84 -5.02
C ILE A 75 29.04 3.59 -5.49
N LEU A 76 29.05 4.09 -6.73
CA LEU A 76 30.22 4.82 -7.27
C LEU A 76 30.56 6.04 -6.43
N MET A 77 29.55 6.83 -6.06
CA MET A 77 29.70 8.02 -5.25
C MET A 77 30.26 7.69 -3.85
N LEU A 78 29.73 6.66 -3.19
CA LEU A 78 30.21 6.22 -1.88
C LEU A 78 31.61 5.59 -1.96
N VAL A 79 31.94 4.82 -3.00
CA VAL A 79 33.29 4.24 -3.17
C VAL A 79 34.33 5.35 -3.35
N ILE A 80 34.08 6.31 -4.24
CA ILE A 80 34.98 7.46 -4.44
C ILE A 80 35.16 8.22 -3.13
N TRP A 81 34.06 8.47 -2.41
CA TRP A 81 34.10 9.11 -1.11
C TRP A 81 34.95 8.35 -0.09
N LEU A 82 34.76 7.03 0.02
CA LEU A 82 35.52 6.17 0.95
C LEU A 82 37.02 6.20 0.65
N VAL A 83 37.42 6.22 -0.63
CA VAL A 83 38.84 6.37 -1.03
C VAL A 83 39.42 7.67 -0.46
N TYR A 84 38.72 8.79 -0.62
CA TYR A 84 39.18 10.08 -0.09
C TYR A 84 39.09 10.18 1.44
N LEU A 85 38.08 9.56 2.04
CA LEU A 85 37.87 9.52 3.48
C LEU A 85 39.00 8.75 4.18
N PHE A 86 39.40 7.59 3.64
CA PHE A 86 40.40 6.72 4.23
C PHE A 86 41.84 7.15 3.92
N LYS A 87 42.08 7.91 2.85
CA LYS A 87 43.39 8.49 2.54
C LYS A 87 43.94 9.32 3.71
N ASN A 88 43.07 10.03 4.43
CA ASN A 88 43.44 10.88 5.57
C ASN A 88 42.79 10.38 6.87
N ASN A 89 43.16 9.17 7.32
CA ASN A 89 42.62 8.63 8.57
C ASN A 89 43.27 9.28 9.81
N ALA A 90 42.75 10.44 10.21
CA ALA A 90 43.16 11.14 11.43
C ALA A 90 43.09 10.26 12.69
N PHE A 91 42.23 9.23 12.73
CA PHE A 91 42.10 8.37 13.90
C PHE A 91 43.25 7.37 14.06
N LYS A 92 44.01 7.04 13.01
CA LYS A 92 45.18 6.15 13.11
C LYS A 92 46.45 6.86 13.60
N ASN A 93 46.55 8.17 13.43
CA ASN A 93 47.78 8.93 13.72
C ASN A 93 47.73 9.64 15.09
N PHE A 94 47.02 9.07 16.07
CA PHE A 94 46.82 9.65 17.42
C PHE A 94 46.38 11.12 17.46
N TYR A 95 45.76 11.61 16.38
CA TYR A 95 45.29 13.00 16.34
C TYR A 95 44.26 13.21 17.46
N PRO A 96 44.46 14.21 18.33
CA PRO A 96 43.56 14.44 19.46
C PRO A 96 42.18 14.85 18.93
N THR A 97 41.19 13.97 19.07
CA THR A 97 39.80 14.25 18.69
C THR A 97 38.91 14.40 19.93
N SER A 98 38.09 15.43 19.92
CA SER A 98 37.10 15.66 20.97
C SER A 98 35.96 14.64 20.87
N ARG A 99 35.23 14.43 21.97
CA ARG A 99 34.03 13.56 21.99
C ARG A 99 32.99 14.03 20.96
N ALA A 100 32.74 15.35 20.95
CA ALA A 100 31.88 16.00 19.97
C ALA A 100 32.41 15.81 18.53
N GLY A 101 33.71 15.90 18.30
CA GLY A 101 34.30 15.69 16.98
C GLY A 101 34.11 14.27 16.45
N LEU A 102 34.21 13.25 17.31
CA LEU A 102 33.92 11.86 16.97
C LEU A 102 32.43 11.66 16.62
N PHE A 103 31.54 12.18 17.45
CA PHE A 103 30.10 12.08 17.21
C PHE A 103 29.66 12.83 15.96
N LEU A 104 30.16 14.05 15.74
CA LEU A 104 29.90 14.82 14.52
C LEU A 104 30.42 14.09 13.28
N ALA A 105 31.58 13.43 13.36
CA ALA A 105 32.04 12.61 12.25
C ALA A 105 31.01 11.51 11.93
N PHE A 106 30.52 10.77 12.93
CA PHE A 106 29.47 9.76 12.75
C PHE A 106 28.19 10.34 12.10
N LEU A 107 27.71 11.49 12.59
CA LEU A 107 26.55 12.17 12.00
C LEU A 107 26.79 12.58 10.55
N TYR A 108 27.99 13.05 10.21
CA TYR A 108 28.33 13.38 8.83
C TYR A 108 28.36 12.14 7.91
N HIS A 109 28.83 10.98 8.39
CA HIS A 109 28.73 9.75 7.60
C HIS A 109 27.26 9.35 7.37
N ILE A 110 26.39 9.46 8.39
CA ILE A 110 24.94 9.23 8.22
C ILE A 110 24.37 10.18 7.16
N LEU A 111 24.61 11.49 7.32
CA LEU A 111 24.09 12.50 6.40
C LEU A 111 24.57 12.27 4.96
N ILE A 112 25.85 11.97 4.76
CA ILE A 112 26.41 11.68 3.43
C ILE A 112 25.73 10.46 2.82
N ILE A 113 25.62 9.35 3.54
CA ILE A 113 25.01 8.12 3.01
C ILE A 113 23.53 8.33 2.74
N PHE A 114 22.81 9.02 3.64
CA PHE A 114 21.40 9.32 3.49
C PHE A 114 21.12 10.12 2.22
N VAL A 115 21.81 11.24 2.02
CA VAL A 115 21.63 12.09 0.84
C VAL A 115 22.14 11.38 -0.42
N SER A 116 23.16 10.51 -0.32
CA SER A 116 23.65 9.77 -1.49
C SER A 116 22.79 8.56 -1.89
N SER A 117 21.87 8.10 -1.04
CA SER A 117 21.04 6.91 -1.31
C SER A 117 19.56 7.20 -1.49
N SER A 118 19.09 8.40 -1.11
CA SER A 118 17.67 8.76 -1.09
C SER A 118 17.16 9.41 -2.40
N PHE A 119 17.77 9.11 -3.54
CA PHE A 119 17.36 9.65 -4.84
C PHE A 119 15.92 9.28 -5.25
N TYR A 120 15.42 8.14 -4.74
CA TYR A 120 14.01 7.74 -4.82
C TYR A 120 13.06 8.85 -4.36
N LEU A 121 13.40 9.58 -3.30
CA LEU A 121 12.55 10.64 -2.76
C LEU A 121 12.39 11.76 -3.79
N SER A 122 13.50 12.25 -4.34
CA SER A 122 13.48 13.31 -5.35
C SER A 122 12.74 12.90 -6.61
N TYR A 123 12.92 11.65 -7.04
CA TYR A 123 12.20 11.09 -8.19
C TYR A 123 10.68 11.12 -7.99
N ASN A 124 10.19 10.64 -6.85
CA ASN A 124 8.76 10.65 -6.55
C ASN A 124 8.20 12.06 -6.35
N TYR A 125 8.97 12.98 -5.76
CA TYR A 125 8.59 14.40 -5.74
C TYR A 125 8.51 15.02 -7.14
N GLY A 126 9.37 14.58 -8.07
CA GLY A 126 9.29 14.95 -9.49
C GLY A 126 7.98 14.49 -10.13
N MET A 127 7.60 13.22 -9.94
CA MET A 127 6.32 12.68 -10.40
C MET A 127 5.14 13.44 -9.77
N LYS A 128 5.18 13.67 -8.46
CA LYS A 128 4.12 14.41 -7.76
C LYS A 128 3.96 15.83 -8.29
N ALA A 129 5.07 16.53 -8.56
CA ALA A 129 5.04 17.85 -9.18
C ALA A 129 4.43 17.82 -10.58
N GLN A 130 4.79 16.83 -11.41
CA GLN A 130 4.22 16.67 -12.74
C GLN A 130 2.70 16.43 -12.71
N ILE A 131 2.22 15.57 -11.80
CA ILE A 131 0.77 15.32 -11.64
C ILE A 131 0.06 16.58 -11.17
N ALA A 132 0.57 17.26 -10.15
CA ALA A 132 -0.04 18.46 -9.61
C ALA A 132 -0.16 19.58 -10.65
N LEU A 133 0.82 19.70 -11.56
CA LEU A 133 0.80 20.70 -12.64
C LEU A 133 -0.11 20.30 -13.82
N SER A 134 -0.16 19.01 -14.15
CA SER A 134 -0.89 18.52 -15.34
C SER A 134 -2.38 18.28 -15.07
N TYR A 135 -2.74 17.97 -13.82
CA TYR A 135 -4.06 17.50 -13.43
C TYR A 135 -4.53 18.25 -12.18
N SER A 136 -5.27 19.35 -12.33
CA SER A 136 -5.87 20.05 -11.19
C SER A 136 -6.96 19.21 -10.52
N ASP A 137 -7.23 19.44 -9.24
CA ASP A 137 -8.23 18.67 -8.49
C ASP A 137 -9.65 18.87 -9.06
N ALA A 138 -10.00 20.10 -9.44
CA ALA A 138 -11.29 20.40 -10.07
C ALA A 138 -11.46 19.64 -11.40
N ARG A 139 -10.44 19.67 -12.26
CA ARG A 139 -10.47 18.95 -13.54
C ARG A 139 -10.69 17.46 -13.34
N ILE A 140 -9.98 16.84 -12.40
CA ILE A 140 -10.08 15.40 -12.15
C ILE A 140 -11.45 15.05 -11.55
N ALA A 141 -12.01 15.88 -10.67
CA ALA A 141 -13.36 15.68 -10.16
C ALA A 141 -14.41 15.71 -11.29
N ASP A 142 -14.32 16.69 -12.20
CA ASP A 142 -15.23 16.82 -13.35
C ASP A 142 -15.09 15.64 -14.32
N GLU A 143 -13.87 15.21 -14.60
CA GLU A 143 -13.59 14.06 -15.48
C GLU A 143 -14.07 12.73 -14.86
N ILE A 144 -13.92 12.53 -13.54
CA ILE A 144 -14.48 11.37 -12.83
C ILE A 144 -16.01 11.39 -12.90
N ALA A 145 -16.64 12.55 -12.69
CA ALA A 145 -18.09 12.70 -12.77
C ALA A 145 -18.61 12.36 -14.17
N LEU A 146 -17.97 12.91 -15.21
CA LEU A 146 -18.26 12.62 -16.62
C LEU A 146 -18.09 11.12 -16.93
N ALA A 147 -17.02 10.50 -16.45
CA ALA A 147 -16.76 9.08 -16.67
C ALA A 147 -17.82 8.20 -16.01
N ASN A 148 -18.22 8.52 -14.78
CA ASN A 148 -19.28 7.81 -14.07
C ASN A 148 -20.67 8.01 -14.72
N GLU A 149 -20.93 9.18 -15.30
CA GLU A 149 -22.18 9.45 -16.03
C GLU A 149 -22.24 8.67 -17.35
N ALA A 150 -21.14 8.61 -18.10
CA ALA A 150 -21.04 7.83 -19.33
C ALA A 150 -21.00 6.30 -19.10
N ALA A 151 -20.62 5.85 -17.90
CA ALA A 151 -20.44 4.43 -17.59
C ALA A 151 -21.70 3.57 -17.79
N VAL A 152 -22.90 4.18 -17.71
CA VAL A 152 -24.17 3.52 -18.06
C VAL A 152 -24.16 2.96 -19.49
N PHE A 153 -23.41 3.56 -20.41
CA PHE A 153 -23.38 3.17 -21.81
C PHE A 153 -22.21 2.23 -22.16
N PHE A 154 -21.48 1.74 -21.15
CA PHE A 154 -20.33 0.87 -21.39
C PHE A 154 -20.73 -0.52 -21.87
N SER A 155 -21.86 -1.08 -21.44
CA SER A 155 -22.37 -2.38 -21.91
C SER A 155 -21.29 -3.49 -21.96
N GLU A 156 -20.44 -3.56 -20.93
CA GLU A 156 -19.33 -4.53 -20.86
C GLU A 156 -19.74 -5.83 -20.16
N LYS A 157 -20.66 -5.76 -19.19
CA LYS A 157 -21.09 -6.90 -18.37
C LYS A 157 -22.60 -6.95 -18.26
N VAL A 158 -23.19 -8.13 -18.51
CA VAL A 158 -24.65 -8.33 -18.44
C VAL A 158 -25.21 -8.00 -17.05
N SER A 159 -24.50 -8.40 -16.00
CA SER A 159 -24.91 -8.25 -14.59
C SER A 159 -25.02 -6.80 -14.11
N ASP A 160 -24.43 -5.83 -14.81
CA ASP A 160 -24.60 -4.40 -14.49
C ASP A 160 -25.95 -3.85 -14.94
N TYR A 161 -26.69 -4.59 -15.77
CA TYR A 161 -27.94 -4.16 -16.41
C TYR A 161 -29.13 -5.06 -16.08
N THR A 162 -28.96 -6.05 -15.21
CA THR A 162 -30.03 -6.95 -14.76
C THR A 162 -30.97 -6.27 -13.78
N LEU A 163 -32.19 -6.79 -13.67
CA LEU A 163 -33.28 -6.13 -12.93
C LEU A 163 -32.99 -5.93 -11.44
N ASP A 164 -32.16 -6.78 -10.82
CA ASP A 164 -31.73 -6.66 -9.43
C ASP A 164 -30.87 -5.41 -9.15
N LYS A 165 -30.36 -4.75 -10.19
CA LYS A 165 -29.61 -3.49 -10.10
C LYS A 165 -30.48 -2.25 -10.12
N ARG A 166 -31.77 -2.38 -10.42
CA ARG A 166 -32.71 -1.26 -10.48
C ARG A 166 -33.04 -0.78 -9.07
N GLU A 167 -32.63 0.45 -8.77
CA GLU A 167 -32.82 1.08 -7.47
C GLU A 167 -33.63 2.40 -7.57
N TYR A 168 -34.21 2.72 -8.74
CA TYR A 168 -35.03 3.91 -9.00
C TYR A 168 -35.94 3.67 -10.23
N PRO A 169 -37.12 4.32 -10.34
CA PRO A 169 -37.82 5.14 -9.33
C PRO A 169 -38.58 4.28 -8.31
N GLU A 170 -39.29 4.93 -7.38
CA GLU A 170 -40.28 4.25 -6.54
C GLU A 170 -41.18 3.33 -7.40
N PRO A 171 -41.44 2.09 -6.95
CA PRO A 171 -41.11 1.54 -5.64
C PRO A 171 -39.71 0.91 -5.53
N PHE A 172 -38.91 0.79 -6.60
CA PHE A 172 -37.67 0.00 -6.61
C PHE A 172 -36.62 0.45 -5.59
N ASP A 173 -36.56 1.74 -5.27
CA ASP A 173 -35.64 2.31 -4.28
C ASP A 173 -35.95 1.90 -2.81
N GLN A 174 -37.13 1.31 -2.57
CA GLN A 174 -37.62 0.86 -1.27
C GLN A 174 -37.72 -0.68 -1.16
N LEU A 175 -37.44 -1.41 -2.24
CA LEU A 175 -37.58 -2.86 -2.29
C LEU A 175 -36.23 -3.56 -2.14
N PHE A 176 -36.29 -4.79 -1.65
CA PHE A 176 -35.21 -5.76 -1.69
C PHE A 176 -35.46 -6.76 -2.82
N CYS A 177 -34.45 -7.01 -3.66
CA CYS A 177 -34.55 -7.99 -4.74
C CYS A 177 -33.87 -9.31 -4.33
N GLU A 178 -34.64 -10.35 -4.06
CA GLU A 178 -34.10 -11.69 -3.91
C GLU A 178 -33.74 -12.27 -5.28
N THR A 179 -32.50 -12.73 -5.42
CA THR A 179 -31.96 -13.35 -6.64
C THR A 179 -31.44 -14.77 -6.43
N ARG A 180 -31.36 -15.22 -5.17
CA ARG A 180 -30.83 -16.54 -4.84
C ARG A 180 -31.91 -17.58 -5.08
N ASP A 181 -31.69 -18.41 -6.09
CA ASP A 181 -32.59 -19.49 -6.54
C ASP A 181 -33.26 -20.28 -5.39
N LYS A 182 -32.49 -20.65 -4.37
CA LYS A 182 -32.99 -21.44 -3.21
C LYS A 182 -33.94 -20.68 -2.27
N LEU A 183 -34.00 -19.36 -2.37
CA LEU A 183 -34.82 -18.48 -1.52
C LEU A 183 -35.98 -17.86 -2.30
N ILE A 184 -36.10 -18.18 -3.59
CA ILE A 184 -37.23 -17.81 -4.42
C ILE A 184 -38.39 -18.76 -4.11
N ASP A 185 -39.55 -18.20 -3.78
CA ASP A 185 -40.79 -18.98 -3.68
C ASP A 185 -41.44 -19.07 -5.07
N TYR A 186 -41.21 -20.19 -5.76
CA TYR A 186 -41.74 -20.45 -7.10
C TYR A 186 -43.26 -20.55 -7.19
N ASN A 187 -43.98 -20.58 -6.06
CA ASN A 187 -45.45 -20.55 -6.03
C ASN A 187 -46.01 -19.12 -6.02
N GLN A 188 -45.16 -18.11 -5.90
CA GLN A 188 -45.51 -16.70 -5.86
C GLN A 188 -45.06 -15.99 -7.14
N PRO A 189 -45.57 -14.79 -7.46
CA PRO A 189 -45.06 -13.98 -8.58
C PRO A 189 -43.54 -13.79 -8.51
N TYR A 190 -42.85 -14.11 -9.59
CA TYR A 190 -41.44 -13.82 -9.82
C TYR A 190 -41.23 -13.46 -11.29
N THR A 191 -40.13 -12.78 -11.56
CA THR A 191 -39.70 -12.44 -12.92
C THR A 191 -38.37 -13.13 -13.21
N SER A 192 -38.10 -13.51 -14.46
CA SER A 192 -36.87 -14.22 -14.81
C SER A 192 -36.16 -13.63 -16.02
N PHE A 193 -34.84 -13.69 -15.99
CA PHE A 193 -33.96 -13.49 -17.14
C PHE A 193 -32.96 -14.65 -17.20
N LEU A 194 -33.17 -15.55 -18.17
CA LEU A 194 -32.40 -16.80 -18.28
C LEU A 194 -32.48 -17.57 -16.95
N ASP A 195 -31.33 -17.98 -16.40
CA ASP A 195 -31.23 -18.69 -15.12
C ASP A 195 -31.40 -17.79 -13.89
N ASN A 196 -31.56 -16.47 -14.06
CA ASN A 196 -31.70 -15.55 -12.93
C ASN A 196 -33.18 -15.26 -12.66
N ASN A 197 -33.61 -15.54 -11.43
CA ASN A 197 -34.96 -15.27 -10.94
C ASN A 197 -34.95 -14.09 -9.98
N TYR A 198 -35.98 -13.24 -10.04
CA TYR A 198 -36.09 -12.00 -9.27
C TYR A 198 -37.42 -11.99 -8.50
N GLN A 199 -37.35 -11.83 -7.18
CA GLN A 199 -38.52 -11.58 -6.33
C GLN A 199 -38.32 -10.33 -5.48
N PHE A 200 -39.27 -9.41 -5.54
CA PHE A 200 -39.17 -8.14 -4.84
C PHE A 200 -39.98 -8.14 -3.55
N PHE A 201 -39.36 -7.67 -2.47
CA PHE A 201 -39.97 -7.58 -1.16
C PHE A 201 -39.89 -6.15 -0.64
N SER A 202 -41.00 -5.67 -0.08
CA SER A 202 -40.94 -4.55 0.85
C SER A 202 -40.15 -4.96 2.09
N ILE A 203 -39.53 -3.99 2.76
CA ILE A 203 -38.70 -4.24 3.94
C ILE A 203 -39.30 -3.60 5.18
N TYR A 204 -39.22 -4.31 6.31
CA TYR A 204 -39.51 -3.76 7.62
C TYR A 204 -38.26 -3.83 8.49
N LYS A 205 -38.18 -2.95 9.51
CA LYS A 205 -37.02 -2.86 10.39
C LYS A 205 -37.35 -3.24 11.84
N LYS A 206 -36.39 -3.85 12.53
CA LYS A 206 -36.38 -4.04 13.99
C LYS A 206 -35.14 -3.37 14.58
N GLU A 207 -35.31 -2.78 15.74
CA GLU A 207 -34.26 -2.02 16.43
C GLU A 207 -33.84 -2.76 17.70
N ALA A 208 -32.54 -2.80 17.94
CA ALA A 208 -31.93 -3.53 19.06
C ALA A 208 -30.82 -2.68 19.68
N SER A 209 -30.82 -2.54 21.01
CA SER A 209 -29.76 -1.79 21.70
C SER A 209 -28.45 -2.58 21.70
N LYS A 210 -27.31 -1.92 21.46
CA LYS A 210 -26.00 -2.59 21.48
C LYS A 210 -25.67 -3.03 22.91
N THR A 211 -25.54 -4.35 23.13
CA THR A 211 -25.09 -4.90 24.41
C THR A 211 -23.56 -4.95 24.46
N PRO A 212 -22.91 -4.52 25.56
CA PRO A 212 -21.45 -4.46 25.67
C PRO A 212 -20.75 -5.84 25.70
N ARG A 213 -21.50 -6.94 25.68
CA ARG A 213 -20.99 -8.31 25.63
C ARG A 213 -21.54 -9.01 24.40
N TYR A 214 -20.63 -9.42 23.52
CA TYR A 214 -20.80 -10.26 22.32
C TYR A 214 -21.57 -9.63 21.16
N SER A 215 -20.94 -9.70 19.99
CA SER A 215 -21.40 -9.22 18.68
C SER A 215 -22.22 -10.27 17.94
N GLU A 216 -22.99 -11.09 18.64
CA GLU A 216 -23.94 -11.98 17.95
C GLU A 216 -25.17 -11.18 17.55
N PRO A 217 -25.69 -11.36 16.33
CA PRO A 217 -26.89 -10.67 15.91
C PRO A 217 -28.07 -11.06 16.81
N GLN A 218 -28.74 -10.06 17.42
CA GLN A 218 -29.89 -10.27 18.32
C GLN A 218 -31.11 -10.89 17.61
N PHE A 219 -31.15 -10.79 16.29
CA PHE A 219 -32.17 -11.41 15.45
C PHE A 219 -31.49 -12.22 14.35
N THR A 220 -32.11 -13.32 13.97
CA THR A 220 -31.70 -14.16 12.83
C THR A 220 -32.70 -14.00 11.68
N GLY A 221 -32.27 -14.29 10.44
CA GLY A 221 -33.14 -14.25 9.26
C GLY A 221 -33.39 -12.85 8.72
N TYR A 222 -32.54 -11.89 9.09
CA TYR A 222 -32.52 -10.56 8.50
C TYR A 222 -31.80 -10.60 7.14
N ILE A 223 -32.04 -9.57 6.33
CA ILE A 223 -31.38 -9.39 5.04
C ILE A 223 -30.00 -8.75 5.28
N TYR A 224 -30.01 -7.60 5.95
CA TYR A 224 -28.84 -6.85 6.37
C TYR A 224 -29.16 -6.07 7.65
N LYS A 225 -28.10 -5.67 8.36
CA LYS A 225 -28.13 -4.91 9.59
C LYS A 225 -27.29 -3.65 9.39
N LYS A 226 -27.80 -2.53 9.90
CA LYS A 226 -27.08 -1.26 9.99
C LYS A 226 -26.69 -1.01 11.44
N SER A 227 -25.40 -0.83 11.67
CA SER A 227 -24.87 -0.55 13.00
C SER A 227 -24.79 0.96 13.23
N LEU A 228 -25.45 1.47 14.28
CA LEU A 228 -25.40 2.86 14.74
C LEU A 228 -24.68 2.95 16.09
N ASP A 229 -24.33 4.15 16.56
CA ASP A 229 -23.51 4.32 17.78
C ASP A 229 -24.05 3.55 19.01
N SER A 230 -25.37 3.58 19.24
CA SER A 230 -26.01 2.97 20.42
C SER A 230 -26.88 1.75 20.11
N MET A 231 -27.11 1.43 18.83
CA MET A 231 -28.11 0.45 18.42
C MET A 231 -27.80 -0.18 17.07
N ASP A 232 -28.40 -1.34 16.84
CA ASP A 232 -28.41 -2.03 15.56
C ASP A 232 -29.83 -2.01 14.97
N VAL A 233 -29.92 -1.73 13.67
CA VAL A 233 -31.17 -1.75 12.90
C VAL A 233 -31.14 -2.92 11.92
N TYR A 234 -32.01 -3.89 12.11
CA TYR A 234 -32.11 -5.10 11.30
C TYR A 234 -33.23 -4.98 10.29
N TYR A 235 -32.97 -5.31 9.03
CA TYR A 235 -33.93 -5.21 7.93
C TYR A 235 -34.39 -6.60 7.49
N PHE A 236 -35.69 -6.80 7.34
CA PHE A 236 -36.31 -8.08 7.02
C PHE A 236 -37.25 -7.95 5.82
N LYS A 237 -37.45 -9.05 5.10
CA LYS A 237 -38.51 -9.14 4.07
C LYS A 237 -39.88 -9.03 4.76
N ASP A 238 -40.73 -8.13 4.28
CA ASP A 238 -42.12 -7.97 4.73
C ASP A 238 -43.09 -8.66 3.76
N LYS A 239 -43.51 -7.92 2.73
CA LYS A 239 -44.50 -8.37 1.75
C LYS A 239 -43.87 -8.46 0.36
N LEU A 240 -44.20 -9.53 -0.35
CA LEU A 240 -43.89 -9.66 -1.76
C LEU A 240 -44.61 -8.58 -2.56
N ILE A 241 -43.88 -7.90 -3.44
CA ILE A 241 -44.38 -6.86 -4.34
C ILE A 241 -44.20 -7.36 -5.77
N ASP A 242 -45.32 -7.57 -6.47
CA ASP A 242 -45.29 -7.93 -7.89
C ASP A 242 -44.96 -6.70 -8.73
N VAL A 243 -43.74 -6.69 -9.29
CA VAL A 243 -43.23 -5.61 -10.15
C VAL A 243 -43.45 -5.88 -11.64
N SER A 244 -44.12 -6.98 -12.01
CA SER A 244 -44.28 -7.40 -13.42
C SER A 244 -44.98 -6.33 -14.27
N ASN A 245 -45.88 -5.55 -13.67
CA ASN A 245 -46.59 -4.45 -14.34
C ASN A 245 -45.76 -3.15 -14.40
N LEU A 246 -44.62 -3.08 -13.71
CA LEU A 246 -43.73 -1.91 -13.63
C LEU A 246 -42.49 -2.04 -14.54
N ILE A 247 -42.34 -3.19 -15.19
CA ILE A 247 -41.26 -3.52 -16.11
C ILE A 247 -41.87 -3.92 -17.46
N ASN A 248 -41.21 -3.57 -18.56
CA ASN A 248 -41.64 -4.01 -19.89
C ASN A 248 -41.28 -5.49 -20.12
N ASN A 249 -40.07 -5.87 -19.72
CA ASN A 249 -39.53 -7.21 -19.76
C ASN A 249 -38.37 -7.30 -18.73
N SER A 250 -37.86 -8.50 -18.52
CA SER A 250 -36.71 -8.77 -17.65
C SER A 250 -35.36 -8.65 -18.38
N LEU A 251 -35.35 -8.26 -19.65
CA LEU A 251 -34.10 -8.19 -20.41
C LEU A 251 -33.19 -7.09 -19.84
N PRO A 252 -31.86 -7.24 -19.97
CA PRO A 252 -30.92 -6.22 -19.55
C PRO A 252 -31.28 -4.83 -20.10
N SER A 253 -31.30 -3.83 -19.23
CA SER A 253 -31.70 -2.45 -19.59
C SER A 253 -30.80 -1.42 -18.95
N TYR A 254 -30.53 -0.33 -19.66
CA TYR A 254 -29.81 0.82 -19.13
C TYR A 254 -30.53 1.48 -17.95
N TYR A 255 -31.85 1.29 -17.83
CA TYR A 255 -32.62 1.74 -16.66
C TYR A 255 -32.24 1.03 -15.36
N ASN A 256 -31.59 -0.14 -15.44
CA ASN A 256 -31.19 -0.91 -14.28
C ASN A 256 -29.77 -0.57 -13.81
N TYR A 257 -29.01 0.27 -14.52
CA TYR A 257 -27.60 0.50 -14.21
C TYR A 257 -27.41 1.29 -12.90
N SER A 258 -26.66 0.72 -11.95
CA SER A 258 -26.34 1.35 -10.65
C SER A 258 -24.83 1.34 -10.31
N SER A 259 -23.99 0.75 -11.15
CA SER A 259 -22.55 0.63 -10.93
C SER A 259 -21.81 1.98 -11.09
N THR A 260 -20.73 2.17 -10.34
CA THR A 260 -19.85 3.35 -10.44
C THR A 260 -18.49 2.92 -10.99
N LEU A 261 -17.98 3.61 -12.02
CA LEU A 261 -16.69 3.28 -12.64
C LEU A 261 -15.52 3.55 -11.69
N TYR A 262 -15.50 4.72 -11.06
CA TYR A 262 -14.45 5.14 -10.15
C TYR A 262 -15.00 5.98 -8.99
N ILE A 263 -14.55 5.66 -7.77
CA ILE A 263 -14.87 6.39 -6.54
C ILE A 263 -13.63 7.18 -6.15
N SER A 264 -13.76 8.50 -6.08
CA SER A 264 -12.65 9.39 -5.70
C SER A 264 -12.20 9.15 -4.26
N LYS A 265 -10.90 9.27 -3.98
CA LYS A 265 -10.36 9.30 -2.61
C LYS A 265 -10.84 10.50 -1.79
N ASN A 266 -11.30 11.55 -2.47
CA ASN A 266 -11.89 12.74 -1.84
C ASN A 266 -13.42 12.62 -1.73
N ASP A 267 -14.01 11.48 -2.10
CA ASP A 267 -15.44 11.25 -1.97
C ASP A 267 -15.86 11.29 -0.50
N SER A 268 -16.82 12.17 -0.18
CA SER A 268 -17.35 12.33 1.18
C SER A 268 -18.66 11.57 1.40
N LEU A 269 -19.13 10.82 0.39
CA LEU A 269 -20.30 9.96 0.53
C LEU A 269 -19.93 8.79 1.45
N ASN A 270 -20.39 8.86 2.70
CA ASN A 270 -20.29 7.75 3.63
C ASN A 270 -21.03 6.54 3.03
N GLN A 271 -20.27 5.52 2.68
CA GLN A 271 -20.85 4.22 2.35
C GLN A 271 -21.41 3.65 3.65
N GLU A 272 -22.68 3.26 3.65
CA GLU A 272 -23.28 2.65 4.84
C GLU A 272 -22.61 1.28 5.06
N ASP A 273 -22.02 1.08 6.25
CA ASP A 273 -21.52 -0.22 6.68
C ASP A 273 -22.72 -1.14 6.95
N LEU A 274 -23.09 -1.91 5.92
CA LEU A 274 -24.14 -2.91 5.99
C LEU A 274 -23.52 -4.27 6.32
N ASP A 275 -23.96 -4.84 7.42
CA ASP A 275 -23.59 -6.18 7.87
C ASP A 275 -24.68 -7.16 7.43
N TYR A 276 -24.35 -8.10 6.54
CA TYR A 276 -25.33 -9.06 6.01
C TYR A 276 -25.43 -10.28 6.95
N ASP A 277 -26.60 -10.91 7.06
CA ASP A 277 -26.71 -12.17 7.81
C ASP A 277 -25.91 -13.24 7.04
N TYR A 278 -24.75 -13.65 7.54
CA TYR A 278 -23.87 -14.63 6.88
C TYR A 278 -24.21 -16.08 7.30
N ASP A 279 -24.72 -16.30 8.51
CA ASP A 279 -24.85 -17.63 9.12
C ASP A 279 -26.06 -18.42 8.60
N ASN A 280 -27.09 -17.77 8.07
CA ASN A 280 -28.20 -18.44 7.38
C ASN A 280 -27.88 -18.84 5.93
N TYR A 281 -26.72 -18.41 5.40
CA TYR A 281 -26.47 -18.39 3.96
C TYR A 281 -25.09 -18.93 3.56
N SER A 282 -24.25 -19.34 4.53
CA SER A 282 -22.82 -19.69 4.38
C SER A 282 -22.49 -20.86 3.46
N ASP A 283 -23.48 -21.62 2.99
CA ASP A 283 -23.31 -22.82 2.14
C ASP A 283 -23.39 -22.51 0.62
N PHE A 284 -23.55 -21.24 0.25
CA PHE A 284 -23.88 -20.84 -1.12
C PHE A 284 -22.84 -19.88 -1.69
N GLY A 285 -21.87 -20.41 -2.46
CA GLY A 285 -20.78 -19.64 -3.09
C GLY A 285 -21.24 -18.29 -3.66
N TYR A 286 -20.73 -17.21 -3.07
CA TYR A 286 -21.30 -15.87 -3.14
C TYR A 286 -20.68 -14.97 -4.22
N ASP A 287 -21.51 -14.14 -4.84
CA ASP A 287 -21.10 -12.88 -5.48
C ASP A 287 -21.78 -11.73 -4.73
N HIS A 288 -21.00 -10.97 -3.95
CA HIS A 288 -21.48 -9.93 -3.06
C HIS A 288 -21.63 -8.60 -3.82
N SER A 289 -22.83 -8.30 -4.29
CA SER A 289 -23.21 -6.93 -4.65
C SER A 289 -24.14 -6.41 -3.55
N PRO A 290 -23.72 -5.45 -2.72
CA PRO A 290 -24.61 -4.84 -1.74
C PRO A 290 -25.75 -4.14 -2.48
N GLN A 291 -26.93 -4.77 -2.47
CA GLN A 291 -28.13 -4.34 -3.23
C GLN A 291 -28.74 -3.02 -2.76
N ALA A 292 -28.20 -2.39 -1.71
CA ALA A 292 -28.66 -1.12 -1.21
C ALA A 292 -27.46 -0.25 -0.84
N SER A 293 -26.81 0.35 -1.84
CA SER A 293 -25.82 1.40 -1.59
C SER A 293 -26.41 2.75 -1.97
N ILE A 294 -26.29 3.77 -1.11
CA ILE A 294 -26.72 5.15 -1.44
C ILE A 294 -26.10 5.59 -2.78
N ARG A 295 -24.85 5.17 -3.04
CA ARG A 295 -24.14 5.42 -4.28
C ARG A 295 -24.85 4.80 -5.50
N GLY A 296 -25.26 3.53 -5.39
CA GLY A 296 -26.06 2.83 -6.39
C GLY A 296 -27.36 3.55 -6.72
N LYS A 297 -28.12 3.95 -5.68
CA LYS A 297 -29.36 4.73 -5.82
C LYS A 297 -29.14 6.03 -6.58
N LEU A 298 -28.13 6.80 -6.17
CA LEU A 298 -27.81 8.10 -6.79
C LEU A 298 -27.33 7.95 -8.23
N GLN A 299 -26.58 6.89 -8.54
CA GLN A 299 -26.17 6.59 -9.91
C GLN A 299 -27.37 6.17 -10.76
N ASN A 300 -28.17 5.20 -10.29
CA ASN A 300 -29.34 4.71 -11.01
C ASN A 300 -30.35 5.81 -11.26
N LYS A 301 -30.61 6.68 -10.28
CA LYS A 301 -31.45 7.87 -10.45
C LYS A 301 -30.95 8.77 -11.58
N ARG A 302 -29.66 9.11 -11.60
CA ARG A 302 -29.05 9.95 -12.64
C ARG A 302 -29.19 9.32 -14.03
N SER A 303 -28.82 8.05 -14.17
CA SER A 303 -28.99 7.28 -15.40
C SER A 303 -30.45 7.25 -15.84
N HIS A 304 -31.38 6.94 -14.93
CA HIS A 304 -32.80 6.84 -15.22
C HIS A 304 -33.38 8.18 -15.69
N GLU A 305 -33.03 9.28 -15.04
CA GLU A 305 -33.47 10.62 -15.44
C GLU A 305 -32.90 11.04 -16.79
N LEU A 306 -31.65 10.68 -17.11
CA LEU A 306 -31.03 10.88 -18.42
C LEU A 306 -31.81 10.14 -19.52
N LEU A 307 -32.09 8.85 -19.32
CA LEU A 307 -32.83 8.03 -20.28
C LEU A 307 -34.28 8.48 -20.43
N ARG A 308 -34.93 8.90 -19.34
CA ARG A 308 -36.32 9.38 -19.34
C ARG A 308 -36.50 10.67 -20.15
N ARG A 309 -35.49 11.57 -20.16
CA ARG A 309 -35.50 12.76 -21.02
C ARG A 309 -35.52 12.40 -22.50
N ASN A 310 -35.03 11.20 -22.85
CA ASN A 310 -35.05 10.62 -24.18
C ASN A 310 -34.57 11.61 -25.26
N ASN A 311 -33.46 12.30 -24.96
CA ASN A 311 -32.90 13.36 -25.79
C ASN A 311 -31.65 12.84 -26.55
N PRO A 312 -31.75 12.58 -27.87
CA PRO A 312 -30.63 12.13 -28.69
C PRO A 312 -29.39 13.02 -28.59
N SER A 313 -29.60 14.34 -28.60
CA SER A 313 -28.51 15.32 -28.62
C SER A 313 -27.73 15.33 -27.32
N GLU A 314 -28.43 15.18 -26.19
CA GLU A 314 -27.83 15.11 -24.86
C GLU A 314 -26.95 13.85 -24.71
N ILE A 315 -27.46 12.68 -25.12
CA ILE A 315 -26.70 11.43 -25.08
C ILE A 315 -25.48 11.52 -26.01
N LYS A 316 -25.65 11.99 -27.26
CA LYS A 316 -24.52 12.17 -28.19
C LYS A 316 -23.46 13.12 -27.63
N GLN A 317 -23.87 14.19 -26.96
CA GLN A 317 -22.94 15.12 -26.32
C GLN A 317 -22.15 14.45 -25.20
N LEU A 318 -22.81 13.69 -24.32
CA LEU A 318 -22.16 12.93 -23.25
C LEU A 318 -21.13 11.94 -23.81
N LEU A 319 -21.50 11.15 -24.81
CA LEU A 319 -20.58 10.20 -25.46
C LEU A 319 -19.39 10.93 -26.12
N SER A 320 -19.64 12.06 -26.77
CA SER A 320 -18.59 12.88 -27.40
C SER A 320 -17.60 13.44 -26.39
N GLN A 321 -18.09 14.03 -25.29
CA GLN A 321 -17.26 14.56 -24.21
C GLN A 321 -16.42 13.44 -23.58
N PHE A 322 -17.03 12.28 -23.33
CA PHE A 322 -16.33 11.13 -22.77
C PHE A 322 -15.22 10.60 -23.68
N LEU A 323 -15.48 10.42 -24.98
CA LEU A 323 -14.46 9.96 -25.94
C LEU A 323 -13.33 11.00 -26.11
N SER A 324 -13.65 12.30 -26.05
CA SER A 324 -12.65 13.37 -26.08
C SER A 324 -11.74 13.34 -24.85
N MET A 325 -12.31 13.19 -23.65
CA MET A 325 -11.56 13.02 -22.40
C MET A 325 -10.69 11.75 -22.45
N SER A 326 -11.25 10.63 -22.87
CA SER A 326 -10.54 9.35 -22.99
C SER A 326 -9.36 9.43 -23.96
N SER A 327 -9.53 10.18 -25.06
CA SER A 327 -8.45 10.45 -26.03
C SER A 327 -7.32 11.28 -25.43
N ALA A 328 -7.61 12.24 -24.55
CA ALA A 328 -6.58 13.01 -23.84
C ALA A 328 -5.71 12.14 -22.94
N TYR A 329 -6.28 11.05 -22.40
CA TYR A 329 -5.57 10.03 -21.64
C TYR A 329 -4.97 8.91 -22.49
N LYS A 330 -5.17 8.94 -23.82
CA LYS A 330 -4.75 7.91 -24.78
C LYS A 330 -5.33 6.53 -24.47
N ILE A 331 -6.54 6.47 -23.91
CA ILE A 331 -7.24 5.20 -23.68
C ILE A 331 -7.56 4.58 -25.04
N LYS A 332 -7.23 3.30 -25.23
CA LYS A 332 -7.49 2.64 -26.51
C LYS A 332 -8.96 2.26 -26.61
N HIS A 333 -9.54 2.54 -27.77
CA HIS A 333 -10.89 2.14 -28.16
C HIS A 333 -11.01 2.17 -29.68
N ASN A 334 -12.09 1.62 -30.22
CA ASN A 334 -12.48 1.76 -31.63
C ASN A 334 -13.89 2.35 -31.81
N LEU A 335 -14.43 2.97 -30.76
CA LEU A 335 -15.74 3.65 -30.78
C LEU A 335 -15.69 5.02 -31.47
N ALA A 336 -16.64 5.27 -32.36
CA ALA A 336 -17.02 6.61 -32.81
C ALA A 336 -18.37 7.01 -32.19
N VAL A 337 -18.63 8.32 -32.04
CA VAL A 337 -19.84 8.83 -31.34
C VAL A 337 -21.13 8.28 -31.95
N ASP A 338 -21.29 8.36 -33.28
CA ASP A 338 -22.52 7.90 -33.93
C ASP A 338 -22.69 6.38 -33.85
N GLN A 339 -21.61 5.62 -34.04
CA GLN A 339 -21.63 4.16 -33.92
C GLN A 339 -21.98 3.73 -32.50
N TRP A 340 -21.36 4.34 -31.48
CA TRP A 340 -21.66 4.02 -30.09
C TRP A 340 -23.10 4.43 -29.72
N PHE A 341 -23.55 5.59 -30.21
CA PHE A 341 -24.93 6.03 -30.04
C PHE A 341 -25.94 5.04 -30.61
N GLU A 342 -25.71 4.48 -31.80
CA GLU A 342 -26.57 3.44 -32.39
C GLU A 342 -26.65 2.16 -31.55
N LEU A 343 -25.56 1.79 -30.86
CA LEU A 343 -25.55 0.62 -29.96
C LEU A 343 -26.40 0.83 -28.70
N VAL A 344 -26.51 2.07 -28.21
CA VAL A 344 -27.09 2.35 -26.89
C VAL A 344 -28.46 3.05 -26.94
N TYR A 345 -28.75 3.78 -28.01
CA TYR A 345 -29.97 4.57 -28.12
C TYR A 345 -31.16 3.73 -28.63
N HIS A 346 -31.84 3.07 -27.69
CA HIS A 346 -33.08 2.31 -27.95
C HIS A 346 -34.26 2.98 -27.25
N PRO A 347 -34.86 4.05 -27.82
CA PRO A 347 -35.77 4.95 -27.09
C PRO A 347 -37.08 4.32 -26.60
N THR A 348 -37.43 3.11 -27.08
CA THR A 348 -38.63 2.39 -26.66
C THR A 348 -38.54 1.90 -25.20
N ASN A 349 -37.40 1.35 -24.80
CA ASN A 349 -37.21 0.71 -23.49
C ASN A 349 -35.76 0.74 -22.97
N PHE A 350 -34.83 1.30 -23.74
CA PHE A 350 -33.39 1.32 -23.46
C PHE A 350 -32.85 -0.06 -23.07
N GLU A 351 -33.30 -1.10 -23.77
CA GLU A 351 -32.75 -2.45 -23.66
C GLU A 351 -31.31 -2.50 -24.17
N VAL A 352 -30.46 -3.26 -23.49
CA VAL A 352 -29.07 -3.50 -23.89
C VAL A 352 -29.05 -4.59 -24.96
N LYS A 353 -29.16 -4.18 -26.22
CA LYS A 353 -29.16 -5.09 -27.37
C LYS A 353 -27.77 -5.54 -27.82
N SER A 354 -26.74 -4.78 -27.45
CA SER A 354 -25.37 -5.01 -27.87
C SER A 354 -24.40 -4.72 -26.74
N PHE A 355 -23.39 -5.58 -26.62
CA PHE A 355 -22.31 -5.45 -25.65
C PHE A 355 -21.01 -5.10 -26.37
N ILE A 356 -20.13 -4.37 -25.70
CA ILE A 356 -18.77 -4.08 -26.18
C ILE A 356 -17.75 -4.75 -25.25
N ARG A 357 -16.51 -4.86 -25.71
CA ARG A 357 -15.43 -5.49 -24.95
C ARG A 357 -14.73 -4.47 -24.07
N ASP A 358 -14.24 -4.91 -22.92
CA ASP A 358 -13.39 -4.11 -22.01
C ASP A 358 -11.91 -4.05 -22.46
N GLN A 359 -11.58 -4.72 -23.57
CA GLN A 359 -10.26 -4.76 -24.18
C GLN A 359 -10.34 -5.14 -25.67
N LYS A 360 -9.29 -4.83 -26.42
CA LYS A 360 -9.18 -5.23 -27.83
C LYS A 360 -9.27 -6.75 -27.94
N LYS A 361 -10.07 -7.24 -28.90
CA LYS A 361 -10.11 -8.66 -29.28
C LYS A 361 -8.70 -9.12 -29.69
N PRO A 362 -8.15 -10.21 -29.10
CA PRO A 362 -6.85 -10.72 -29.47
C PRO A 362 -6.86 -11.25 -30.91
N ASP A 363 -5.73 -11.10 -31.63
CA ASP A 363 -5.62 -11.51 -33.04
C ASP A 363 -5.73 -13.04 -33.22
N TYR A 364 -5.40 -13.80 -32.18
CA TYR A 364 -5.62 -15.25 -32.11
C TYR A 364 -6.48 -15.57 -30.88
N TYR A 365 -7.67 -16.11 -31.13
CA TYR A 365 -8.57 -16.59 -30.10
C TYR A 365 -8.77 -18.10 -30.33
N TYR A 366 -8.27 -18.92 -29.39
CA TYR A 366 -8.61 -20.34 -29.38
C TYR A 366 -9.98 -20.49 -28.72
N GLU A 367 -11.00 -20.81 -29.50
CA GLU A 367 -12.25 -21.32 -28.96
C GLU A 367 -11.99 -22.75 -28.45
N ASP A 368 -12.06 -22.95 -27.13
CA ASP A 368 -12.10 -24.30 -26.56
C ASP A 368 -13.53 -24.83 -26.68
N ASP A 369 -13.77 -25.65 -27.69
CA ASP A 369 -15.09 -26.27 -27.95
C ASP A 369 -15.63 -27.08 -26.75
N ARG A 370 -14.77 -27.52 -25.81
CA ARG A 370 -15.21 -28.21 -24.59
C ARG A 370 -15.79 -27.27 -23.53
N ALA A 371 -15.43 -25.99 -23.56
CA ALA A 371 -16.03 -24.97 -22.70
C ALA A 371 -17.44 -24.57 -23.16
N LEU A 372 -17.74 -24.75 -24.46
CA LEU A 372 -19.02 -24.38 -25.09
C LEU A 372 -20.20 -25.21 -24.57
N LEU A 373 -19.96 -26.46 -24.18
CA LEU A 373 -20.99 -27.39 -23.67
C LEU A 373 -21.32 -27.19 -22.18
N ALA A 374 -20.50 -26.40 -21.46
CA ALA A 374 -20.67 -26.08 -20.04
C ALA A 374 -20.96 -24.59 -19.78
N GLU A 375 -21.21 -23.82 -20.85
CA GLU A 375 -21.37 -22.37 -20.79
C GLU A 375 -22.77 -21.99 -20.28
N LYS A 376 -22.83 -21.29 -19.13
CA LYS A 376 -24.08 -20.76 -18.54
C LYS A 376 -24.85 -19.91 -19.57
N ASP A 377 -26.18 -19.90 -19.50
CA ASP A 377 -27.02 -19.22 -20.52
C ASP A 377 -26.71 -17.72 -20.63
N VAL A 378 -26.29 -17.06 -19.54
CA VAL A 378 -25.86 -15.65 -19.52
C VAL A 378 -24.62 -15.41 -20.40
N ASN A 379 -23.66 -16.33 -20.40
CA ASN A 379 -22.45 -16.21 -21.22
C ASN A 379 -22.78 -16.38 -22.71
N ARG A 380 -23.69 -17.31 -23.05
CA ARG A 380 -24.21 -17.47 -24.41
C ARG A 380 -24.92 -16.20 -24.87
N PHE A 381 -25.79 -15.64 -24.02
CA PHE A 381 -26.49 -14.39 -24.30
C PHE A 381 -25.54 -13.22 -24.59
N LEU A 382 -24.47 -13.09 -23.79
CA LEU A 382 -23.41 -12.11 -24.00
C LEU A 382 -22.70 -12.36 -25.34
N LYS A 383 -22.22 -13.58 -25.60
CA LYS A 383 -21.46 -13.95 -26.80
C LYS A 383 -22.23 -13.65 -28.09
N GLU A 384 -23.52 -13.96 -28.13
CA GLU A 384 -24.39 -13.70 -29.28
C GLU A 384 -24.60 -12.20 -29.58
N ARG A 385 -24.43 -11.33 -28.57
CA ARG A 385 -24.67 -9.88 -28.65
C ARG A 385 -23.38 -9.06 -28.52
N LEU A 386 -22.23 -9.73 -28.45
CA LEU A 386 -20.94 -9.10 -28.26
C LEU A 386 -20.42 -8.58 -29.59
N THR A 387 -20.19 -7.28 -29.67
CA THR A 387 -19.66 -6.62 -30.86
C THR A 387 -18.12 -6.74 -30.91
N ASP A 388 -17.53 -6.29 -32.02
CA ASP A 388 -16.08 -6.08 -32.13
C ASP A 388 -15.65 -4.69 -31.62
N TYR A 389 -16.59 -3.87 -31.15
CA TYR A 389 -16.26 -2.62 -30.46
C TYR A 389 -15.69 -2.88 -29.08
N TYR A 390 -14.79 -2.01 -28.64
CA TYR A 390 -14.17 -2.08 -27.32
C TYR A 390 -13.80 -0.70 -26.77
N PHE A 391 -13.76 -0.63 -25.44
CA PHE A 391 -13.22 0.49 -24.67
C PHE A 391 -12.43 -0.05 -23.48
N GLU A 392 -11.20 0.42 -23.27
CA GLU A 392 -10.37 -0.04 -22.15
C GLU A 392 -10.73 0.64 -20.82
N SER A 393 -11.94 0.38 -20.29
CA SER A 393 -12.49 1.01 -19.07
C SER A 393 -11.62 0.85 -17.84
N LYS A 394 -11.01 -0.33 -17.67
CA LYS A 394 -10.06 -0.62 -16.59
C LYS A 394 -8.82 0.28 -16.65
N ARG A 395 -8.35 0.64 -17.86
CA ARG A 395 -7.21 1.55 -18.03
C ARG A 395 -7.58 2.97 -17.60
N LEU A 396 -8.77 3.45 -17.97
CA LEU A 396 -9.28 4.74 -17.52
C LEU A 396 -9.42 4.78 -15.99
N ARG A 397 -9.95 3.72 -15.39
CA ARG A 397 -10.03 3.59 -13.92
C ARG A 397 -8.64 3.70 -13.27
N ASN A 398 -7.65 2.99 -13.81
CA ASN A 398 -6.27 3.04 -13.30
C ASN A 398 -5.68 4.47 -13.40
N VAL A 399 -6.01 5.23 -14.45
CA VAL A 399 -5.57 6.63 -14.60
C VAL A 399 -6.03 7.47 -13.41
N PHE A 400 -7.32 7.43 -13.08
CA PHE A 400 -7.86 8.18 -11.94
C PHE A 400 -7.24 7.72 -10.61
N GLU A 401 -7.15 6.40 -10.42
CA GLU A 401 -6.54 5.79 -9.24
C GLU A 401 -5.08 6.25 -9.04
N ASN A 402 -4.30 6.26 -10.12
CA ASN A 402 -2.90 6.62 -10.09
C ASN A 402 -2.69 8.13 -9.85
N ILE A 403 -3.50 8.99 -10.48
CA ILE A 403 -3.45 10.44 -10.27
C ILE A 403 -3.73 10.76 -8.80
N GLU A 404 -4.80 10.22 -8.23
CA GLU A 404 -5.14 10.47 -6.83
C GLU A 404 -4.15 9.82 -5.86
N THR A 405 -3.61 8.65 -6.20
CA THR A 405 -2.57 7.99 -5.39
C THR A 405 -1.29 8.80 -5.32
N ILE A 406 -0.80 9.33 -6.44
CA ILE A 406 0.40 10.19 -6.46
C ILE A 406 0.15 11.50 -5.71
N LYS A 407 -1.05 12.09 -5.82
CA LYS A 407 -1.38 13.32 -5.07
C LYS A 407 -1.43 13.07 -3.56
N ALA A 408 -2.03 11.97 -3.14
CA ALA A 408 -2.16 11.60 -1.73
C ALA A 408 -0.85 11.09 -1.11
N SER A 409 0.09 10.56 -1.90
CA SER A 409 1.32 9.95 -1.38
C SER A 409 2.20 10.95 -0.62
N ASN A 410 2.97 10.45 0.34
CA ASN A 410 3.99 11.23 1.02
C ASN A 410 5.33 10.52 0.82
N PRO A 411 6.04 10.81 -0.29
CA PRO A 411 7.26 10.09 -0.65
C PRO A 411 8.30 10.03 0.47
N PHE A 412 8.35 11.08 1.29
CA PHE A 412 9.21 11.10 2.48
C PHE A 412 8.77 10.06 3.50
N MET A 413 7.53 10.13 3.99
CA MET A 413 7.06 9.18 5.02
C MET A 413 7.06 7.74 4.53
N ASP A 414 6.71 7.52 3.25
CA ASP A 414 6.62 6.18 2.65
C ASP A 414 8.00 5.50 2.53
N GLY A 415 9.09 6.28 2.37
CA GLY A 415 10.44 5.74 2.13
C GLY A 415 11.51 6.03 3.19
N ILE A 416 11.29 6.99 4.10
CA ILE A 416 12.34 7.55 4.99
C ILE A 416 13.02 6.48 5.85
N HIS A 417 12.26 5.52 6.36
CA HIS A 417 12.75 4.48 7.27
C HIS A 417 13.84 3.62 6.64
N VAL A 418 13.70 3.26 5.36
CA VAL A 418 14.68 2.43 4.64
C VAL A 418 16.01 3.18 4.50
N PHE A 419 15.98 4.43 3.99
CA PHE A 419 17.19 5.22 3.79
C PHE A 419 17.85 5.63 5.10
N MET A 420 17.05 5.93 6.13
CA MET A 420 17.52 6.25 7.47
C MET A 420 18.31 5.09 8.09
N TRP A 421 17.77 3.87 8.06
CA TRP A 421 18.45 2.69 8.61
C TRP A 421 19.64 2.26 7.77
N LEU A 422 19.54 2.30 6.44
CA LEU A 422 20.67 2.06 5.54
C LEU A 422 21.84 3.00 5.88
N ALA A 423 21.55 4.30 6.03
CA ALA A 423 22.55 5.30 6.40
C ALA A 423 23.14 5.06 7.79
N PHE A 424 22.32 4.68 8.78
CA PHE A 424 22.79 4.35 10.12
C PHE A 424 23.75 3.16 10.11
N PHE A 425 23.37 2.04 9.50
CA PHE A 425 24.18 0.81 9.50
C PHE A 425 25.48 0.96 8.71
N LEU A 426 25.44 1.57 7.52
CA LEU A 426 26.65 1.82 6.74
C LEU A 426 27.58 2.84 7.44
N SER A 427 27.01 3.87 8.07
CA SER A 427 27.78 4.82 8.87
C SER A 427 28.45 4.13 10.06
N ALA A 428 27.71 3.26 10.77
CA ALA A 428 28.25 2.47 11.87
C ALA A 428 29.42 1.60 11.42
N LEU A 429 29.30 0.93 10.27
CA LEU A 429 30.36 0.11 9.68
C LEU A 429 31.63 0.92 9.39
N ILE A 430 31.48 2.07 8.73
CA ILE A 430 32.59 2.97 8.42
C ILE A 430 33.23 3.50 9.71
N PHE A 431 32.40 3.88 10.69
CA PHE A 431 32.84 4.41 11.97
C PHE A 431 33.65 3.36 12.77
N MET A 432 33.16 2.12 12.85
CA MET A 432 33.86 0.98 13.45
C MET A 432 35.23 0.77 12.79
N PHE A 433 35.27 0.66 11.46
CA PHE A 433 36.53 0.50 10.71
C PHE A 433 37.54 1.62 11.03
N ARG A 434 37.07 2.87 11.09
CA ARG A 434 37.93 4.02 11.34
C ARG A 434 38.47 4.06 12.77
N ILE A 435 37.73 3.54 13.74
CA ILE A 435 38.09 3.58 15.16
C ILE A 435 38.94 2.39 15.57
N THR A 436 38.50 1.17 15.30
CA THR A 436 39.17 -0.05 15.78
C THR A 436 40.11 -0.65 14.74
N GLY A 437 39.98 -0.24 13.46
CA GLY A 437 40.72 -0.82 12.35
C GLY A 437 40.09 -2.09 11.78
N LEU A 438 40.62 -2.53 10.63
CA LEU A 438 40.09 -3.65 9.84
C LEU A 438 40.08 -4.96 10.61
N LYS A 439 41.18 -5.28 11.31
CA LYS A 439 41.35 -6.55 12.02
C LYS A 439 40.22 -6.76 13.04
N SER A 440 40.00 -5.81 13.94
CA SER A 440 38.94 -5.89 14.95
C SER A 440 37.54 -5.88 14.36
N LEU A 441 37.32 -5.18 13.24
CA LEU A 441 36.04 -5.21 12.54
C LEU A 441 35.74 -6.60 11.95
N LEU A 442 36.70 -7.20 11.24
CA LEU A 442 36.53 -8.53 10.66
C LEU A 442 36.27 -9.58 11.74
N PHE A 443 37.02 -9.53 12.86
CA PHE A 443 36.75 -10.43 13.99
C PHE A 443 35.37 -10.22 14.58
N ALA A 444 34.87 -8.98 14.70
CA ALA A 444 33.50 -8.74 15.17
C ALA A 444 32.43 -9.34 14.25
N ILE A 445 32.60 -9.22 12.93
CA ILE A 445 31.68 -9.84 11.95
C ILE A 445 31.69 -11.37 12.10
N VAL A 446 32.87 -11.99 12.18
CA VAL A 446 33.01 -13.43 12.38
C VAL A 446 32.41 -13.87 13.72
N THR A 447 32.66 -13.13 14.80
CA THR A 447 32.10 -13.42 16.12
C THR A 447 30.56 -13.38 16.08
N VAL A 448 29.95 -12.37 15.46
CA VAL A 448 28.48 -12.31 15.32
C VAL A 448 27.96 -13.51 14.53
N GLY A 449 28.61 -13.89 13.43
CA GLY A 449 28.22 -15.07 12.64
C GLY A 449 28.28 -16.37 13.45
N VAL A 450 29.35 -16.58 14.22
CA VAL A 450 29.50 -17.74 15.10
C VAL A 450 28.43 -17.74 16.20
N LEU A 451 28.14 -16.58 16.80
CA LEU A 451 27.09 -16.48 17.83
C LEU A 451 25.70 -16.82 17.28
N ILE A 452 25.35 -16.34 16.08
CA ILE A 452 24.09 -16.69 15.41
C ILE A 452 24.02 -18.19 15.17
N LEU A 453 25.10 -18.81 14.70
CA LEU A 453 25.16 -20.27 14.51
C LEU A 453 24.94 -21.03 15.81
N VAL A 454 25.56 -20.58 16.92
CA VAL A 454 25.36 -21.19 18.24
C VAL A 454 23.90 -21.06 18.70
N ILE A 455 23.29 -19.89 18.52
CA ILE A 455 21.88 -19.66 18.86
C ILE A 455 20.98 -20.61 18.04
N ALA A 456 21.23 -20.75 16.73
CA ALA A 456 20.46 -21.63 15.86
C ALA A 456 20.62 -23.12 16.26
N LEU A 457 21.83 -23.56 16.60
CA LEU A 457 22.07 -24.93 17.07
C LEU A 457 21.37 -25.21 18.40
N LEU A 458 21.40 -24.26 19.34
CA LEU A 458 20.66 -24.38 20.60
C LEU A 458 19.15 -24.40 20.38
N ALA A 459 18.63 -23.61 19.44
CA ALA A 459 17.23 -23.63 19.05
C ALA A 459 16.79 -24.98 18.50
N ILE A 460 17.59 -25.58 17.60
CA ILE A 460 17.31 -26.92 17.03
C ILE A 460 17.34 -27.98 18.14
N LEU A 461 18.33 -27.92 19.04
CA LEU A 461 18.42 -28.84 20.17
C LEU A 461 17.18 -28.73 21.08
N LEU A 462 16.75 -27.51 21.36
CA LEU A 462 15.56 -27.26 22.18
C LEU A 462 14.28 -27.71 21.47
N ALA A 463 14.19 -27.53 20.15
CA ALA A 463 13.06 -28.00 19.35
C ALA A 463 12.90 -29.53 19.47
N TYR A 464 14.01 -30.26 19.41
CA TYR A 464 14.02 -31.70 19.63
C TYR A 464 13.61 -32.08 21.06
N ALA A 465 14.12 -31.36 22.06
CA ALA A 465 13.84 -31.63 23.48
C ALA A 465 12.40 -31.27 23.92
N SER A 466 11.76 -30.31 23.23
CA SER A 466 10.42 -29.80 23.55
C SER A 466 9.31 -30.35 22.64
N SER A 467 9.60 -31.38 21.85
CA SER A 467 8.67 -31.94 20.86
C SER A 467 8.14 -30.91 19.86
N GLY A 468 8.94 -29.90 19.52
CA GLY A 468 8.57 -28.86 18.54
C GLY A 468 7.60 -27.80 19.05
N ASN A 469 7.64 -27.43 20.34
CA ASN A 469 6.83 -26.31 20.84
C ASN A 469 7.41 -24.96 20.36
N ASP A 470 6.87 -24.44 19.26
CA ASP A 470 7.31 -23.21 18.60
C ASP A 470 7.36 -22.00 19.53
N ASN A 471 6.36 -21.82 20.41
CA ASN A 471 6.32 -20.71 21.35
C ASN A 471 7.49 -20.77 22.34
N LEU A 472 7.75 -21.94 22.92
CA LEU A 472 8.85 -22.14 23.86
C LEU A 472 10.22 -21.88 23.20
N ILE A 473 10.40 -22.33 21.95
CA ILE A 473 11.61 -22.09 21.17
C ILE A 473 11.81 -20.59 20.92
N GLY A 474 10.75 -19.90 20.47
CA GLY A 474 10.78 -18.46 20.21
C GLY A 474 11.17 -17.63 21.44
N TYR A 475 10.59 -17.93 22.60
CA TYR A 475 10.96 -17.27 23.86
C TYR A 475 12.39 -17.55 24.27
N PHE A 476 12.83 -18.81 24.22
CA PHE A 476 14.19 -19.17 24.58
C PHE A 476 15.22 -18.41 23.74
N ILE A 477 15.05 -18.40 22.41
CA ILE A 477 15.96 -17.68 21.50
C ILE A 477 16.00 -16.20 21.86
N SER A 478 14.83 -15.59 22.06
CA SER A 478 14.71 -14.16 22.35
C SER A 478 15.38 -13.78 23.67
N TYR A 479 15.09 -14.51 24.75
CA TYR A 479 15.72 -14.29 26.06
C TYR A 479 17.23 -14.56 26.05
N PHE A 480 17.66 -15.64 25.39
CA PHE A 480 19.07 -15.98 25.29
C PHE A 480 19.84 -14.90 24.50
N ALA A 481 19.28 -14.41 23.40
CA ALA A 481 19.85 -13.31 22.62
C ALA A 481 19.91 -11.99 23.43
N VAL A 482 18.89 -11.69 24.25
CA VAL A 482 18.92 -10.53 25.17
C VAL A 482 20.01 -10.69 26.24
N LEU A 483 20.15 -11.88 26.84
CA LEU A 483 21.22 -12.14 27.82
C LEU A 483 22.60 -11.97 27.18
N LEU A 484 22.78 -12.53 25.99
CA LEU A 484 24.03 -12.47 25.25
C LEU A 484 24.37 -11.02 24.85
N GLY A 485 23.40 -10.27 24.32
CA GLY A 485 23.55 -8.84 24.04
C GLY A 485 23.96 -8.03 25.27
N ALA A 486 23.31 -8.27 26.42
CA ALA A 486 23.65 -7.60 27.68
C ALA A 486 25.09 -7.89 28.13
N THR A 487 25.55 -9.14 28.03
CA THR A 487 26.94 -9.49 28.35
C THR A 487 27.95 -8.82 27.42
N ILE A 488 27.67 -8.74 26.12
CA ILE A 488 28.53 -8.06 25.14
C ILE A 488 28.63 -6.56 25.45
N PHE A 489 27.51 -5.91 25.77
CA PHE A 489 27.51 -4.47 26.08
C PHE A 489 28.18 -4.17 27.42
N ALA A 490 28.10 -5.07 28.39
CA ALA A 490 28.76 -4.92 29.68
C ALA A 490 30.30 -4.89 29.57
N ILE A 491 30.89 -5.61 28.59
CA ILE A 491 32.35 -5.73 28.44
C ILE A 491 33.02 -4.36 28.21
N PRO A 492 32.67 -3.56 27.19
CA PRO A 492 33.26 -2.23 27.00
C PRO A 492 32.92 -1.23 28.12
N LEU A 493 31.78 -1.38 28.78
CA LEU A 493 31.31 -0.47 29.82
C LEU A 493 32.05 -0.64 31.15
N PHE A 494 32.14 -1.89 31.64
CA PHE A 494 32.59 -2.18 33.00
C PHE A 494 33.89 -2.96 33.06
N PHE A 495 34.19 -3.76 32.04
CA PHE A 495 35.31 -4.71 32.07
C PHE A 495 36.47 -4.34 31.13
N ALA A 496 36.46 -3.14 30.56
CA ALA A 496 37.45 -2.70 29.57
C ALA A 496 38.91 -2.74 30.06
N ARG A 497 39.15 -2.63 31.38
CA ARG A 497 40.50 -2.73 31.98
C ARG A 497 40.91 -4.16 32.32
N SER A 498 39.95 -5.06 32.50
CA SER A 498 40.18 -6.43 32.97
C SER A 498 40.27 -7.44 31.81
N VAL A 499 39.86 -7.02 30.61
CA VAL A 499 39.78 -7.87 29.40
C VAL A 499 40.80 -7.37 28.37
N LYS A 500 41.36 -8.30 27.58
CA LYS A 500 42.32 -7.98 26.50
C LYS A 500 41.76 -6.90 25.57
N LYS A 501 42.57 -5.89 25.25
CA LYS A 501 42.17 -4.72 24.45
C LYS A 501 41.53 -5.10 23.11
N SER A 502 42.00 -6.18 22.47
CA SER A 502 41.46 -6.71 21.21
C SER A 502 40.04 -7.27 21.36
N VAL A 503 39.75 -7.98 22.45
CA VAL A 503 38.41 -8.51 22.75
C VAL A 503 37.46 -7.36 23.07
N VAL A 504 37.90 -6.37 23.85
CA VAL A 504 37.11 -5.16 24.11
C VAL A 504 36.80 -4.43 22.80
N ALA A 505 37.74 -4.37 21.85
CA ALA A 505 37.52 -3.77 20.54
C ALA A 505 36.44 -4.51 19.73
N ILE A 506 36.42 -5.85 19.79
CA ILE A 506 35.41 -6.70 19.16
C ILE A 506 34.04 -6.39 19.76
N CYS A 507 33.90 -6.46 21.09
CA CYS A 507 32.64 -6.16 21.78
C CYS A 507 32.17 -4.73 21.53
N LEU A 508 33.10 -3.77 21.42
CA LEU A 508 32.80 -2.37 21.13
C LEU A 508 32.19 -2.21 19.73
N ASN A 509 32.72 -2.91 18.72
CA ASN A 509 32.13 -2.93 17.38
C ASN A 509 30.74 -3.56 17.38
N ILE A 510 30.59 -4.74 18.02
CA ILE A 510 29.27 -5.39 18.14
C ILE A 510 28.28 -4.46 18.85
N SER A 511 28.72 -3.70 19.85
CA SER A 511 27.88 -2.73 20.55
C SER A 511 27.43 -1.57 19.65
N ILE A 512 28.33 -1.00 18.84
CA ILE A 512 28.01 0.12 17.95
C ILE A 512 26.89 -0.27 16.96
N ALA A 513 26.97 -1.45 16.35
CA ALA A 513 26.00 -1.90 15.36
C ALA A 513 24.77 -2.60 15.98
N GLY A 514 24.98 -3.33 17.09
CA GLY A 514 24.00 -4.25 17.67
C GLY A 514 23.09 -3.64 18.72
N PHE A 515 23.38 -2.44 19.24
CA PHE A 515 22.57 -1.85 20.30
C PHE A 515 21.12 -1.56 19.86
N VAL A 516 20.93 -0.98 18.68
CA VAL A 516 19.57 -0.69 18.19
C VAL A 516 18.79 -1.99 17.94
N PRO A 517 19.32 -2.99 17.20
CA PRO A 517 18.67 -4.30 17.09
C PRO A 517 18.34 -4.93 18.44
N TYR A 518 19.20 -4.73 19.45
CA TYR A 518 18.95 -5.21 20.80
C TYR A 518 17.73 -4.55 21.47
N LEU A 519 17.55 -3.23 21.32
CA LEU A 519 16.34 -2.56 21.80
C LEU A 519 15.09 -3.04 21.04
N LEU A 520 15.20 -3.22 19.72
CA LEU A 520 14.11 -3.77 18.93
C LEU A 520 13.72 -5.18 19.42
N LEU A 521 14.70 -6.01 19.75
CA LEU A 521 14.47 -7.34 20.33
C LEU A 521 13.75 -7.28 21.69
N ILE A 522 14.07 -6.30 22.54
CA ILE A 522 13.34 -6.09 23.80
C ILE A 522 11.88 -5.68 23.52
N LEU A 523 11.64 -4.78 22.58
CA LEU A 523 10.27 -4.40 22.17
C LEU A 523 9.51 -5.58 21.58
N ALA A 524 10.17 -6.41 20.77
CA ALA A 524 9.62 -7.65 20.24
C ALA A 524 9.24 -8.64 21.34
N LEU A 525 10.10 -8.82 22.34
CA LEU A 525 9.80 -9.67 23.50
C LEU A 525 8.60 -9.15 24.29
N ILE A 526 8.48 -7.83 24.49
CA ILE A 526 7.31 -7.20 25.13
C ILE A 526 6.05 -7.46 24.31
N ALA A 527 6.12 -7.29 22.98
CA ALA A 527 5.00 -7.54 22.08
C ALA A 527 4.54 -9.00 22.11
N MET A 528 5.48 -9.96 22.15
CA MET A 528 5.18 -11.39 22.31
C MET A 528 4.38 -11.65 23.58
N HIS A 529 4.83 -11.13 24.74
CA HIS A 529 4.10 -11.29 26.00
C HIS A 529 2.73 -10.61 26.00
N GLN A 530 2.61 -9.44 25.37
CA GLN A 530 1.32 -8.74 25.22
C GLN A 530 0.32 -9.57 24.42
N LYS A 531 0.79 -10.17 23.31
CA LYS A 531 -0.02 -11.03 22.45
C LYS A 531 -0.49 -12.27 23.21
N ASP A 532 0.42 -12.99 23.86
CA ASP A 532 0.08 -14.20 24.63
C ASP A 532 -0.88 -13.90 25.79
N LEU A 533 -0.68 -12.80 26.51
CA LEU A 533 -1.59 -12.37 27.58
C LEU A 533 -2.98 -12.00 27.06
N CYS A 534 -3.07 -11.44 25.86
CA CYS A 534 -4.33 -11.11 25.20
C CYS A 534 -5.05 -12.39 24.77
N GLU A 535 -4.36 -13.29 24.06
CA GLU A 535 -4.89 -14.57 23.61
C GLU A 535 -5.36 -15.44 24.79
N ALA A 536 -4.57 -15.51 25.86
CA ALA A 536 -4.92 -16.22 27.08
C ALA A 536 -6.13 -15.62 27.83
N ARG A 537 -6.53 -14.37 27.55
CA ARG A 537 -7.75 -13.76 28.08
C ARG A 537 -8.94 -13.92 27.13
N SER A 538 -8.70 -14.19 25.86
CA SER A 538 -9.69 -14.24 24.78
C SER A 538 -10.26 -15.64 24.52
N PHE A 539 -10.42 -16.46 25.56
CA PHE A 539 -10.76 -17.90 25.52
C PHE A 539 -12.02 -18.33 24.74
N LYS A 540 -12.73 -17.45 24.01
CA LYS A 540 -13.99 -17.77 23.35
C LYS A 540 -14.31 -17.10 22.00
N ASN A 541 -13.49 -16.22 21.43
CA ASN A 541 -13.81 -15.58 20.14
C ASN A 541 -12.60 -15.47 19.22
N ASP A 542 -12.75 -15.97 17.99
CA ASP A 542 -11.72 -15.97 16.93
C ASP A 542 -11.43 -14.57 16.32
N TYR A 543 -12.14 -13.53 16.79
CA TYR A 543 -12.10 -12.17 16.22
C TYR A 543 -11.58 -11.08 17.19
N TYR A 544 -10.83 -11.45 18.23
CA TYR A 544 -10.23 -10.42 19.10
C TYR A 544 -8.92 -9.91 18.51
N ASN A 545 -8.92 -8.63 18.12
CA ASN A 545 -7.67 -7.95 17.76
C ASN A 545 -6.81 -7.82 19.03
N CYS A 546 -5.57 -8.32 18.98
CA CYS A 546 -4.64 -8.28 20.09
C CYS A 546 -3.54 -7.24 19.83
N PRO A 547 -3.84 -5.93 20.03
CA PRO A 547 -2.88 -4.88 19.76
C PRO A 547 -1.69 -4.98 20.72
N THR A 548 -0.51 -4.93 20.14
CA THR A 548 0.78 -4.90 20.80
C THR A 548 1.37 -3.49 20.81
N ILE A 549 2.50 -3.30 21.48
CA ILE A 549 3.25 -2.05 21.46
C ILE A 549 3.58 -1.58 20.03
N PHE A 550 3.75 -2.49 19.06
CA PHE A 550 3.97 -2.11 17.66
C PHE A 550 2.71 -1.53 17.02
N ASP A 551 1.52 -2.04 17.36
CA ASP A 551 0.26 -1.52 16.84
C ASP A 551 -0.02 -0.12 17.40
N TYR A 552 0.27 0.12 18.69
CA TYR A 552 0.13 1.45 19.29
C TYR A 552 1.14 2.48 18.76
N LEU A 553 2.34 2.03 18.39
CA LEU A 553 3.39 2.90 17.86
C LEU A 553 3.36 3.00 16.33
N GLU A 554 2.61 2.15 15.64
CA GLU A 554 2.58 2.02 14.17
C GLU A 554 3.98 1.96 13.56
N PHE A 555 4.41 2.96 12.77
CA PHE A 555 5.79 3.08 12.26
C PHE A 555 6.67 4.01 13.12
N ASN A 556 6.11 4.70 14.11
CA ASN A 556 6.84 5.64 14.95
C ASN A 556 7.92 4.98 15.82
N TRP A 557 7.79 3.68 16.13
CA TRP A 557 8.84 2.93 16.85
C TRP A 557 10.19 3.04 16.13
N SER A 558 10.19 3.12 14.79
CA SER A 558 11.42 3.23 14.03
C SER A 558 12.13 4.57 14.26
N PHE A 559 11.40 5.68 14.40
CA PHE A 559 12.02 6.97 14.72
C PHE A 559 12.55 6.98 16.14
N VAL A 560 11.78 6.46 17.10
CA VAL A 560 12.19 6.34 18.50
C VAL A 560 13.49 5.56 18.61
N LEU A 561 13.60 4.40 17.95
CA LEU A 561 14.82 3.59 17.95
C LEU A 561 15.99 4.29 17.27
N PHE A 562 15.77 5.01 16.16
CA PHE A 562 16.82 5.74 15.48
C PHE A 562 17.41 6.85 16.36
N PHE A 563 16.57 7.71 16.94
CA PHE A 563 17.03 8.79 17.83
C PHE A 563 17.67 8.25 19.12
N THR A 564 17.14 7.15 19.66
CA THR A 564 17.77 6.45 20.79
C THR A 564 19.16 5.96 20.41
N GLY A 565 19.31 5.34 19.24
CA GLY A 565 20.61 4.93 18.68
C GLY A 565 21.60 6.09 18.55
N LEU A 566 21.16 7.25 18.07
CA LEU A 566 22.01 8.45 18.00
C LEU A 566 22.47 8.92 19.39
N ALA A 567 21.56 9.00 20.36
CA ALA A 567 21.88 9.39 21.74
C ALA A 567 22.92 8.45 22.35
N LEU A 568 22.78 7.15 22.11
CA LEU A 568 23.71 6.15 22.61
C LEU A 568 25.07 6.23 21.93
N MET A 569 25.11 6.45 20.63
CA MET A 569 26.36 6.68 19.90
C MET A 569 27.13 7.88 20.46
N TYR A 570 26.43 8.95 20.86
CA TYR A 570 27.04 10.07 21.57
C TYR A 570 27.69 9.63 22.88
N PHE A 571 26.99 8.89 23.74
CA PHE A 571 27.55 8.37 25.00
C PHE A 571 28.72 7.40 24.75
N TYR A 572 28.60 6.54 23.73
CA TYR A 572 29.62 5.57 23.36
C TYR A 572 30.93 6.21 22.92
N THR A 573 30.92 7.45 22.41
CA THR A 573 32.18 8.17 22.12
C THR A 573 33.07 8.33 23.35
N THR A 574 32.50 8.41 24.56
CA THR A 574 33.27 8.47 25.82
C THR A 574 33.95 7.13 26.10
N ILE A 575 33.23 6.02 25.91
CA ILE A 575 33.75 4.65 26.10
C ILE A 575 34.86 4.37 25.09
N ILE A 576 34.65 4.73 23.83
CA ILE A 576 35.62 4.60 22.75
C ILE A 576 36.93 5.32 23.10
N LYS A 577 36.85 6.54 23.62
CA LYS A 577 38.05 7.29 24.04
C LYS A 577 38.79 6.60 25.19
N ARG A 578 38.05 6.10 26.20
CA ARG A 578 38.63 5.36 27.34
C ARG A 578 39.32 4.08 26.87
N TRP A 579 38.68 3.30 26.00
CA TRP A 579 39.28 2.10 25.40
C TRP A 579 40.54 2.43 24.61
N LYS A 580 40.50 3.50 23.81
CA LYS A 580 41.65 3.90 22.98
C LYS A 580 42.88 4.31 23.80
N SER A 581 42.68 4.86 25.00
CA SER A 581 43.78 5.21 25.92
C SER A 581 44.42 4.03 26.65
N LEU A 582 43.86 2.81 26.55
CA LEU A 582 44.45 1.64 27.19
C LEU A 582 45.77 1.23 26.49
N PRO A 583 46.78 0.76 27.24
CA PRO A 583 48.04 0.28 26.65
C PRO A 583 47.78 -0.90 25.70
N GLU A 584 48.63 -1.07 24.69
CA GLU A 584 48.62 -2.27 23.86
C GLU A 584 49.21 -3.41 24.69
N SER A 585 48.34 -4.31 25.18
CA SER A 585 48.69 -5.53 25.93
C SER A 585 48.47 -6.77 25.08
#